data_AF-A0A376GCP3-F1
#
_entry.id   AF-A0A376GCP3-F1
#
_cell.length_a   1.000
_cell.length_b   1.000
_cell.length_c   1.000
_cell.angle_alpha   90.00
_cell.angle_beta   90.00
_cell.angle_gamma   90.00
#
_symmetry.space_group_name_H-M   'P 1'
#
loop_
_entity.id
_entity.type
_entity.pdbx_description
1 polymer ?
#
loop_
_entity_poly.entity_id
_entity_poly.type
_entity_poly.pdbx_seq_one_letter_code
_entity_poly.pdbx_strand_id
1 'polypeptide(L)'
;MARAVLLHENDNEREYQLSNGRVIKIRIDDDSEIVYLENGEVIGNYEDFVFIEDEFDSSKYLLARMYVPITGQGLGRATIEFFSDYYDATIWARSNDGIVREDGSHLTEDAPGFVTKMIEEGLIIDNELDNSYDDYE
;
A
#
# COMPACT_ATOMS: atom_id res chain seq x y z
N MET A 1 7.64 12.44 6.51
CA MET A 1 6.41 11.71 6.89
C MET A 1 6.72 10.87 8.12
N ALA A 2 5.74 10.55 8.98
CA ALA A 2 5.99 9.59 10.06
C ALA A 2 6.35 8.23 9.47
N ARG A 3 7.28 7.51 10.11
CA ARG A 3 7.68 6.15 9.72
C ARG A 3 7.47 5.23 10.91
N ALA A 4 6.84 4.08 10.66
CA ALA A 4 6.76 3.03 11.64
C ALA A 4 8.10 2.28 11.70
N VAL A 5 8.46 1.75 12.87
CA VAL A 5 9.70 1.00 13.08
C VAL A 5 9.37 -0.48 13.11
N LEU A 6 9.97 -1.25 12.21
CA LEU A 6 9.85 -2.71 12.23
C LEU A 6 10.46 -3.26 13.52
N LEU A 7 9.67 -4.02 14.29
CA LEU A 7 10.09 -4.69 15.51
C LEU A 7 10.42 -6.15 15.23
N HIS A 8 9.48 -6.87 14.62
CA HIS A 8 9.54 -8.30 14.35
C HIS A 8 9.01 -8.61 12.95
N GLU A 9 9.54 -9.65 12.33
CA GLU A 9 9.18 -10.12 11.01
C GLU A 9 9.13 -11.64 11.01
N ASN A 10 8.06 -12.18 10.45
CA ASN A 10 7.85 -13.58 10.11
C ASN A 10 7.41 -13.66 8.64
N ASP A 11 7.24 -14.88 8.11
CA ASP A 11 6.97 -15.13 6.69
C ASP A 11 5.82 -14.27 6.12
N ASN A 12 4.66 -14.23 6.78
CA ASN A 12 3.48 -13.49 6.31
C ASN A 12 2.96 -12.44 7.29
N GLU A 13 3.75 -12.07 8.30
CA GLU A 13 3.39 -11.03 9.25
C GLU A 13 4.58 -10.19 9.70
N ARG A 14 4.35 -8.89 9.90
CA ARG A 14 5.35 -7.95 10.43
C ARG A 14 4.74 -7.11 11.54
N GLU A 15 5.46 -6.94 12.63
CA GLU A 15 5.07 -6.08 13.75
C GLU A 15 5.82 -4.76 13.70
N TYR A 16 5.07 -3.66 13.83
CA TYR A 16 5.60 -2.31 13.72
C TYR A 16 5.25 -1.48 14.95
N GLN A 17 6.20 -0.69 15.42
CA GLN A 17 5.94 0.40 16.34
C GLN A 17 5.62 1.68 15.56
N LEU A 18 4.41 2.21 15.77
CA LEU A 18 3.96 3.48 15.21
C LEU A 18 4.60 4.67 15.94
N SER A 19 4.59 5.86 15.34
CA SER A 19 5.19 7.07 15.95
C SER A 19 4.52 7.54 17.25
N ASN A 20 3.29 7.09 17.53
CA ASN A 20 2.60 7.32 18.79
C ASN A 20 2.90 6.24 19.86
N GLY A 21 3.79 5.29 19.55
CA GLY A 21 4.19 4.20 20.44
C GLY A 21 3.29 2.97 20.40
N ARG A 22 2.15 3.00 19.69
CA ARG A 22 1.28 1.82 19.49
C ARG A 22 2.02 0.76 18.67
N VAL A 23 1.76 -0.51 18.96
CA VAL A 23 2.33 -1.64 18.22
C VAL A 23 1.24 -2.29 17.39
N ILE A 24 1.44 -2.34 16.09
CA ILE A 24 0.50 -2.90 15.12
C ILE A 24 1.18 -4.03 14.37
N LYS A 25 0.50 -5.17 14.29
CA LYS A 25 0.88 -6.26 13.40
C LYS A 25 0.15 -6.09 12.07
N ILE A 26 0.88 -6.18 10.97
CA ILE A 26 0.33 -6.31 9.63
C ILE A 26 0.52 -7.77 9.22
N ARG A 27 -0.54 -8.41 8.75
CA ARG A 27 -0.51 -9.78 8.21
C ARG A 27 -1.08 -9.76 6.80
N ILE A 28 -0.44 -10.48 5.90
CA ILE A 28 -0.98 -10.80 4.57
C ILE A 28 -1.51 -12.23 4.64
N ASP A 29 -2.76 -12.44 4.25
CA ASP A 29 -3.33 -13.78 4.19
C ASP A 29 -3.23 -14.41 2.79
N ASP A 30 -3.80 -15.61 2.65
CA ASP A 30 -3.72 -16.41 1.43
C ASP A 30 -4.45 -15.75 0.23
N ASP A 31 -5.39 -14.84 0.49
CA ASP A 31 -6.16 -14.10 -0.51
C ASP A 31 -5.54 -12.72 -0.81
N SER A 32 -4.31 -12.47 -0.35
CA SER A 32 -3.60 -11.19 -0.44
C SER A 32 -4.26 -10.05 0.34
N GLU A 33 -5.15 -10.35 1.29
CA GLU A 33 -5.81 -9.33 2.10
C GLU A 33 -4.88 -8.83 3.20
N ILE A 34 -4.93 -7.52 3.45
CA ILE A 34 -4.16 -6.90 4.52
C ILE A 34 -4.99 -6.89 5.81
N VAL A 35 -4.48 -7.58 6.83
CA VAL A 35 -5.09 -7.61 8.16
C VAL A 35 -4.21 -6.85 9.14
N TYR A 36 -4.80 -5.86 9.81
CA TYR A 36 -4.16 -5.12 10.90
C TYR A 36 -4.60 -5.67 12.25
N LEU A 37 -3.67 -6.00 13.13
CA LEU A 37 -3.96 -6.42 14.49
C LEU A 37 -3.31 -5.51 15.54
N GLU A 38 -4.05 -5.20 16.58
CA GLU A 38 -3.54 -4.55 17.79
C GLU A 38 -3.89 -5.43 19.01
N ASN A 39 -2.88 -5.81 19.80
CA ASN A 39 -3.05 -6.71 20.94
C ASN A 39 -3.76 -8.04 20.59
N GLY A 40 -3.60 -8.52 19.36
CA GLY A 40 -4.22 -9.75 18.86
C GLY A 40 -5.64 -9.61 18.33
N GLU A 41 -6.23 -8.40 18.39
CA GLU A 41 -7.55 -8.13 17.82
C GLU A 41 -7.44 -7.39 16.48
N VAL A 42 -8.29 -7.76 15.52
CA VAL A 42 -8.34 -7.12 14.20
C VAL A 42 -8.87 -5.70 14.35
N ILE A 43 -8.21 -4.75 13.69
CA ILE A 43 -8.63 -3.35 13.61
C ILE A 43 -8.77 -2.92 12.14
N GLY A 44 -9.78 -2.10 11.84
CA GLY A 44 -10.10 -1.70 10.47
C GLY A 44 -10.86 -2.77 9.68
N ASN A 45 -10.98 -2.58 8.37
CA ASN A 45 -11.62 -3.51 7.45
C ASN A 45 -10.61 -4.01 6.40
N TYR A 46 -10.70 -5.28 5.99
CA TYR A 46 -9.84 -5.85 4.94
C TYR A 46 -10.09 -5.19 3.58
N GLU A 47 -11.30 -4.67 3.34
CA GLU A 47 -11.65 -3.95 2.10
C GLU A 47 -11.10 -2.50 2.03
N ASP A 48 -10.43 -2.04 3.08
CA ASP A 48 -9.94 -0.65 3.19
C ASP A 48 -8.60 -0.44 2.49
N PHE A 49 -7.75 -1.47 2.42
CA PHE A 49 -6.42 -1.39 1.79
C PHE A 49 -6.26 -2.53 0.78
N VAL A 50 -6.43 -2.21 -0.51
CA VAL A 50 -6.62 -3.21 -1.56
C VAL A 50 -5.60 -3.01 -2.67
N PHE A 51 -4.93 -4.10 -3.02
CA PHE A 51 -4.10 -4.24 -4.21
C PHE A 51 -4.82 -5.13 -5.22
N ILE A 52 -4.75 -4.77 -6.50
CA ILE A 52 -5.29 -5.57 -7.60
C ILE A 52 -4.12 -5.97 -8.49
N GLU A 53 -3.90 -7.26 -8.67
CA GLU A 53 -2.89 -7.80 -9.59
C GLU A 53 -3.18 -7.34 -11.02
N ASP A 54 -2.15 -6.94 -11.76
CA ASP A 54 -2.28 -6.58 -13.16
C ASP A 54 -2.57 -7.82 -14.02
N GLU A 55 -3.50 -7.70 -14.97
CA GLU A 55 -3.92 -8.83 -15.81
C GLU A 55 -2.81 -9.34 -16.76
N PHE A 56 -1.79 -8.52 -17.04
CA PHE A 56 -0.73 -8.82 -17.99
C PHE A 56 0.64 -9.04 -17.35
N ASP A 57 0.84 -8.59 -16.11
CA ASP A 57 2.10 -8.69 -15.37
C ASP A 57 1.86 -9.00 -13.88
N SER A 58 2.04 -10.27 -13.49
CA SER A 58 1.83 -10.74 -12.11
C SER A 58 2.81 -10.15 -11.09
N SER A 59 3.81 -9.39 -11.54
CA SER A 59 4.70 -8.63 -10.64
C SER A 59 4.19 -7.22 -10.38
N LYS A 60 3.14 -6.76 -11.08
CA LYS A 60 2.57 -5.42 -10.94
C LYS A 60 1.23 -5.46 -10.21
N TYR A 61 1.07 -4.55 -9.27
CA TYR A 61 -0.15 -4.41 -8.49
C TYR A 61 -0.63 -2.96 -8.46
N LEU A 62 -1.91 -2.75 -8.80
CA LEU A 62 -2.60 -1.49 -8.66
C LEU A 62 -3.01 -1.27 -7.20
N LEU A 63 -2.55 -0.19 -6.59
CA LEU A 63 -3.12 0.31 -5.34
C LEU A 63 -4.52 0.90 -5.59
N ALA A 64 -5.55 0.10 -5.34
CA ALA A 64 -6.94 0.45 -5.63
C ALA A 64 -7.61 1.20 -4.46
N ARG A 65 -7.28 0.82 -3.21
CA ARG A 65 -7.78 1.46 -1.98
C ARG A 65 -6.69 1.52 -0.94
N MET A 66 -6.69 2.54 -0.08
CA MET A 66 -5.62 2.76 0.90
C MET A 66 -6.07 3.49 2.16
N TYR A 67 -7.13 3.00 2.78
CA TYR A 67 -7.51 3.41 4.12
C TYR A 67 -6.83 2.52 5.16
N VAL A 68 -6.29 3.14 6.21
CA VAL A 68 -5.64 2.45 7.32
C VAL A 68 -6.35 2.81 8.62
N PRO A 69 -6.43 1.88 9.60
CA PRO A 69 -7.12 2.14 10.87
C PRO A 69 -6.46 3.25 11.71
N ILE A 70 -5.18 3.56 11.44
CA ILE A 70 -4.41 4.59 12.15
C ILE A 70 -3.63 5.44 11.16
N THR A 71 -4.14 6.64 10.89
CA THR A 71 -3.56 7.58 9.91
C THR A 71 -2.43 8.42 10.50
N GLY A 72 -1.54 8.90 9.63
CA GLY A 72 -0.47 9.84 10.01
C GLY A 72 0.65 9.28 10.89
N GLN A 73 0.66 7.97 11.18
CA GLN A 73 1.64 7.33 12.07
C GLN A 73 2.64 6.40 11.35
N GLY A 74 2.66 6.42 10.02
CA GLY A 74 3.55 5.59 9.19
C GLY A 74 2.99 4.21 8.81
N LEU A 75 1.77 3.86 9.25
CA LEU A 75 1.16 2.56 8.99
C LEU A 75 0.97 2.28 7.49
N GLY A 76 0.37 3.21 6.73
CA GLY A 76 0.15 3.01 5.29
C GLY A 76 1.44 2.82 4.48
N ARG A 77 2.54 3.46 4.90
CA ARG A 77 3.86 3.22 4.28
C ARG A 77 4.35 1.81 4.59
N ALA A 78 4.30 1.41 5.86
CA ALA A 78 4.71 0.08 6.29
C ALA A 78 3.92 -1.01 5.57
N THR A 79 2.62 -0.79 5.31
CA THR A 79 1.79 -1.70 4.50
C THR A 79 2.34 -1.87 3.08
N ILE A 80 2.66 -0.76 2.39
CA ILE A 80 3.19 -0.78 1.01
C ILE A 80 4.55 -1.47 0.96
N GLU A 81 5.46 -1.10 1.87
CA GLU A 81 6.79 -1.72 1.96
C GLU A 81 6.66 -3.23 2.22
N PHE A 82 5.79 -3.64 3.15
CA PHE A 82 5.57 -5.06 3.42
C PHE A 82 4.96 -5.82 2.24
N PHE A 83 3.94 -5.26 1.60
CA PHE A 83 3.31 -5.91 0.45
C PHE A 83 4.28 -6.07 -0.72
N SER A 84 5.04 -5.01 -1.03
CA SER A 84 6.07 -5.03 -2.08
C SER A 84 7.14 -6.10 -1.78
N ASP A 85 7.65 -6.15 -0.55
CA ASP A 85 8.66 -7.14 -0.16
C ASP A 85 8.10 -8.58 -0.21
N TYR A 86 6.86 -8.79 0.23
CA TYR A 86 6.26 -10.13 0.32
C TYR A 86 5.99 -10.74 -1.06
N TYR A 87 5.52 -9.93 -2.00
CA TYR A 87 5.19 -10.38 -3.36
C TYR A 87 6.31 -10.14 -4.39
N ASP A 88 7.45 -9.56 -4.00
CA ASP A 88 8.46 -9.01 -4.92
C ASP A 88 7.79 -8.09 -5.97
N ALA A 89 6.85 -7.27 -5.48
CA ALA A 89 5.86 -6.59 -6.30
C ALA A 89 6.23 -5.14 -6.58
N THR A 90 5.99 -4.73 -7.82
CA THR A 90 5.95 -3.34 -8.26
C THR A 90 4.56 -2.78 -8.04
N ILE A 91 4.43 -1.82 -7.12
CA ILE A 91 3.15 -1.16 -6.83
C ILE A 91 3.01 0.08 -7.71
N TRP A 92 1.86 0.26 -8.33
CA TRP A 92 1.52 1.48 -9.07
C TRP A 92 0.17 2.04 -8.64
N ALA A 93 -0.05 3.32 -8.89
CA ALA A 93 -1.32 3.98 -8.61
C ALA A 93 -1.81 4.73 -9.85
N ARG A 94 -3.13 4.79 -10.05
CA ARG A 94 -3.71 5.66 -11.08
C ARG A 94 -3.49 7.12 -10.70
N SER A 95 -3.19 7.94 -11.70
CA SER A 95 -3.10 9.39 -11.54
C SER A 95 -4.44 9.92 -11.03
N ASN A 96 -4.37 10.83 -10.05
CA ASN A 96 -5.58 11.47 -9.52
C ASN A 96 -6.11 12.50 -10.53
N ASP A 97 -7.05 12.06 -11.37
CA ASP A 97 -7.76 12.89 -12.35
C ASP A 97 -9.03 13.56 -11.78
N GLY A 98 -9.29 13.38 -10.48
CA GLY A 98 -10.49 13.88 -9.81
C GLY A 98 -11.77 13.13 -10.21
N ILE A 99 -11.69 12.05 -10.98
CA ILE A 99 -12.84 11.25 -11.40
C ILE A 99 -13.12 10.17 -10.34
N VAL A 100 -14.27 10.28 -9.69
CA VAL A 100 -14.82 9.25 -8.80
C VAL A 100 -15.29 8.09 -9.68
N ARG A 101 -14.60 6.95 -9.61
CA ARG A 101 -14.96 5.73 -10.35
C ARG A 101 -15.88 4.86 -9.51
N GLU A 102 -16.88 4.25 -10.16
CA GLU A 102 -17.89 3.40 -9.49
C GLU A 102 -17.29 2.08 -8.95
N ASP A 103 -16.14 1.65 -9.46
CA ASP A 103 -15.41 0.46 -9.00
C ASP A 103 -14.65 0.70 -7.67
N GLY A 104 -14.64 1.94 -7.16
CA GLY A 104 -13.94 2.32 -5.94
C GLY A 104 -12.43 2.49 -6.11
N SER A 105 -11.90 2.44 -7.34
CA SER A 105 -10.50 2.75 -7.66
C SER A 105 -10.25 4.26 -7.71
N HIS A 106 -10.60 4.95 -6.62
CA HIS A 106 -10.26 6.36 -6.43
C HIS A 106 -9.54 6.55 -5.10
N LEU A 107 -8.53 7.40 -5.10
CA LEU A 107 -7.85 7.82 -3.88
C LEU A 107 -8.53 9.10 -3.38
N THR A 108 -9.18 9.04 -2.21
CA THR A 108 -9.85 10.20 -1.58
C THR A 108 -9.10 10.76 -0.37
N GLU A 109 -9.55 11.93 0.09
CA GLU A 109 -9.03 12.58 1.30
C GLU A 109 -7.52 12.84 1.19
N ASP A 110 -6.74 12.31 2.13
CA ASP A 110 -5.29 12.48 2.20
C ASP A 110 -4.53 11.50 1.27
N ALA A 111 -5.23 10.53 0.67
CA ALA A 111 -4.62 9.47 -0.13
C ALA A 111 -3.82 9.99 -1.35
N PRO A 112 -4.31 10.96 -2.15
CA PRO A 112 -3.52 11.48 -3.27
C PRO A 112 -2.19 12.09 -2.84
N GLY A 113 -2.19 12.92 -1.79
CA GLY A 113 -0.97 13.55 -1.29
C GLY A 113 -0.01 12.56 -0.64
N PHE A 114 -0.52 11.45 -0.10
CA PHE A 114 0.29 10.34 0.35
C PHE A 114 0.94 9.60 -0.83
N VAL A 115 0.17 9.24 -1.86
CA VAL A 115 0.67 8.51 -3.04
C VAL A 115 1.71 9.31 -3.80
N THR A 116 1.51 10.62 -3.99
CA THR A 116 2.53 11.49 -4.59
C THR A 116 3.87 11.38 -3.87
N LYS A 117 3.87 11.39 -2.53
CA LYS A 117 5.11 11.22 -1.76
C LYS A 117 5.71 9.84 -1.89
N MET A 118 4.90 8.78 -1.97
CA MET A 118 5.41 7.43 -2.19
C MET A 118 6.01 7.26 -3.59
N ILE A 119 5.47 7.97 -4.60
CA ILE A 119 6.05 8.06 -5.94
C ILE A 119 7.41 8.78 -5.89
N GLU A 120 7.47 9.95 -5.26
CA GLU A 120 8.74 10.69 -5.07
C GLU A 120 9.81 9.87 -4.34
N GLU A 121 9.38 8.99 -3.42
CA GLU A 121 10.26 8.11 -2.66
C GLU A 121 10.53 6.74 -3.33
N GLY A 122 9.96 6.49 -4.52
CA GLY A 122 10.18 5.27 -5.31
C GLY A 122 9.48 4.00 -4.80
N LEU A 123 8.51 4.14 -3.89
CA LEU A 123 7.70 3.02 -3.37
C LEU A 123 6.46 2.71 -4.21
N ILE A 124 6.01 3.68 -5.01
CA ILE A 124 4.92 3.51 -5.98
C ILE A 124 5.41 4.05 -7.32
N ILE A 125 5.08 3.39 -8.42
CA ILE A 125 5.31 3.90 -9.77
C ILE A 125 4.08 4.67 -10.26
N ASP A 126 4.32 5.82 -10.90
CA ASP A 126 3.28 6.54 -11.63
C ASP A 126 3.08 5.90 -13.01
N ASN A 127 1.85 5.52 -13.34
CA ASN A 127 1.54 4.89 -14.62
C ASN A 127 1.78 5.83 -15.83
N GLU A 128 1.83 7.16 -15.63
CA GLU A 128 2.21 8.07 -16.72
C GLU A 128 3.66 7.85 -17.22
N LEU A 129 4.53 7.20 -16.43
CA LEU A 129 5.94 6.99 -16.78
C LEU A 129 6.23 5.66 -17.51
N ASP A 130 5.26 4.73 -17.60
CA ASP A 130 5.45 3.44 -18.29
C ASP A 130 5.36 3.55 -19.84
N ASN A 131 5.06 4.75 -20.37
CA ASN A 131 5.10 5.04 -21.81
C ASN A 131 6.51 5.43 -22.33
N SER A 132 7.59 5.20 -21.56
CA SER A 132 8.94 5.66 -21.93
C SER A 132 9.92 4.59 -22.43
N TYR A 133 9.48 3.34 -22.65
CA TYR A 133 10.33 2.30 -23.25
C TYR A 133 9.69 1.68 -24.49
N ASP A 134 9.63 2.47 -25.56
CA ASP A 134 9.44 1.96 -26.94
C ASP A 134 10.24 2.79 -27.95
N ASP A 135 11.49 3.12 -27.58
CA ASP A 135 12.49 3.65 -28.52
C ASP A 135 13.73 2.73 -28.44
N TYR A 136 13.62 1.55 -29.07
CA TYR A 136 14.79 0.83 -29.56
C TYR A 136 14.73 0.87 -31.10
N GLU A 137 15.70 1.60 -31.67
CA GLU A 137 15.99 1.72 -33.12
C GLU A 137 16.18 0.37 -33.84
#